data_AF-A0A4R1W8P3-F1
#
_entry.id   AF-A0A4R1W8P3-F1
#
_cell.length_a   1.000
_cell.length_b   1.000
_cell.length_c   1.000
_cell.angle_alpha   90.00
_cell.angle_beta   90.00
_cell.angle_gamma   90.00
#
_symmetry.space_group_name_H-M   'P 1'
#
loop_
_entity.id
_entity.type
_entity.pdbx_description
1 polymer ?
#
loop_
_entity_poly.entity_id
_entity_poly.type
_entity_poly.pdbx_seq_one_letter_code
_entity_poly.pdbx_strand_id
1 'polypeptide(L)'
;MSTEGRTARTTGRESLSDPAYQAFLVLRTVFTVAPIVFGLDKFANLLTDWPGYLAPWINDIVPGSGQDAMYVIGVIEIVAGVAVALIPRYGALIVAAWLAGIILNLLTLSGFYDVALRDFGLLVAALALARLATKYAPARHGS
;
A
#
# COMPACT_ATOMS: atom_id res chain seq x y z
N MET A 1 -15.54 41.10 11.40
CA MET A 1 -15.96 39.76 10.89
C MET A 1 -15.57 39.66 9.42
N SER A 2 -14.83 38.61 9.01
CA SER A 2 -14.68 38.09 7.61
C SER A 2 -13.31 38.12 6.88
N THR A 3 -12.18 38.49 7.48
CA THR A 3 -10.87 38.45 6.77
C THR A 3 -10.14 37.10 6.88
N GLU A 4 -10.19 36.43 8.04
CA GLU A 4 -9.47 35.16 8.28
C GLU A 4 -9.98 33.98 7.43
N GLY A 5 -11.29 33.89 7.24
CA GLY A 5 -11.91 32.82 6.45
C GLY A 5 -11.64 32.89 4.95
N ARG A 6 -11.14 34.03 4.44
CA ARG A 6 -10.75 34.17 3.03
C ARG A 6 -9.35 33.63 2.81
N THR A 7 -8.40 34.00 3.66
CA THR A 7 -6.99 33.60 3.56
C THR A 7 -6.81 32.09 3.69
N ALA A 8 -7.44 31.45 4.69
CA ALA A 8 -7.37 29.99 4.86
C ALA A 8 -7.96 29.21 3.66
N ARG A 9 -9.00 29.77 3.03
CA ARG A 9 -9.67 29.16 1.86
C ARG A 9 -8.88 29.32 0.57
N THR A 10 -8.03 30.35 0.47
CA THR A 10 -7.10 30.56 -0.65
C THR A 10 -5.92 29.60 -0.55
N THR A 11 -5.28 29.50 0.63
CA THR A 11 -4.14 28.58 0.85
C THR A 11 -4.51 27.11 0.64
N GLY A 12 -5.71 26.70 1.07
CA GLY A 12 -6.21 25.34 0.81
C GLY A 12 -6.52 25.04 -0.66
N ARG A 13 -6.92 26.05 -1.46
CA ARG A 13 -7.12 25.90 -2.91
C ARG A 13 -5.81 25.88 -3.68
N GLU A 14 -4.84 26.69 -3.28
CA GLU A 14 -3.49 26.69 -3.86
C GLU A 14 -2.78 25.35 -3.64
N SER A 15 -2.95 24.71 -2.47
CA SER A 15 -2.39 23.37 -2.24
C SER A 15 -3.04 22.31 -3.13
N LEU A 16 -4.35 22.41 -3.42
CA LEU A 16 -5.04 21.48 -4.32
C LEU A 16 -4.64 21.66 -5.79
N SER A 17 -4.12 22.83 -6.17
CA SER A 17 -3.54 23.06 -7.50
C SER A 17 -2.07 22.63 -7.62
N ASP A 18 -1.39 22.26 -6.54
CA ASP A 18 -0.01 21.74 -6.57
C ASP A 18 0.00 20.31 -7.14
N PRO A 19 0.61 20.07 -8.33
CA PRO A 19 0.65 18.73 -8.93
C PRO A 19 1.32 17.68 -8.04
N ALA A 20 2.29 18.06 -7.20
CA ALA A 20 2.95 17.14 -6.29
C ALA A 20 2.05 16.74 -5.12
N TYR A 21 1.16 17.64 -4.67
CA TYR A 21 0.13 17.31 -3.68
C TYR A 21 -0.94 16.39 -4.28
N GLN A 22 -1.35 16.63 -5.54
CA GLN A 22 -2.27 15.74 -6.25
C GLN A 22 -1.68 14.33 -6.41
N ALA A 23 -0.42 14.21 -6.82
CA ALA A 23 0.28 12.94 -6.90
C ALA A 23 0.33 12.22 -5.54
N PHE A 24 0.61 12.96 -4.47
CA PHE A 24 0.55 12.43 -3.10
C PHE A 24 -0.84 11.87 -2.76
N LEU A 25 -1.92 12.61 -3.04
CA LEU A 25 -3.29 12.16 -2.76
C LEU A 25 -3.66 10.91 -3.55
N VAL A 26 -3.33 10.86 -4.84
CA VAL A 26 -3.60 9.70 -5.70
C VAL A 26 -2.85 8.48 -5.20
N LEU A 27 -1.54 8.60 -4.97
CA LEU A 27 -0.72 7.51 -4.45
C LEU A 27 -1.19 7.04 -3.07
N ARG A 28 -1.44 7.97 -2.15
CA ARG A 28 -1.96 7.63 -0.80
C ARG A 28 -3.27 6.88 -0.90
N THR A 29 -4.17 7.30 -1.78
CA THR A 29 -5.48 6.66 -1.95
C THR A 29 -5.32 5.23 -2.48
N VAL A 30 -4.57 5.05 -3.57
CA VAL A 30 -4.38 3.73 -4.18
C VAL A 30 -3.67 2.77 -3.20
N PHE A 31 -2.58 3.22 -2.55
CA PHE A 31 -1.85 2.39 -1.59
C PHE A 31 -2.57 2.21 -0.24
N THR A 32 -3.64 2.94 0.02
CA THR A 32 -4.55 2.66 1.14
C THR A 32 -5.59 1.63 0.73
N VAL A 33 -6.28 1.87 -0.38
CA VAL A 33 -7.46 1.10 -0.78
C VAL A 33 -7.06 -0.26 -1.34
N ALA A 34 -6.07 -0.33 -2.23
CA ALA A 34 -5.73 -1.57 -2.90
C ALA A 34 -5.32 -2.69 -1.93
N PRO A 35 -4.42 -2.49 -0.94
CA PRO A 35 -4.08 -3.53 0.03
C PRO A 35 -5.27 -3.97 0.88
N ILE A 36 -6.18 -3.05 1.26
CA ILE A 36 -7.38 -3.41 2.02
C ILE A 36 -8.30 -4.30 1.19
N VAL A 37 -8.53 -3.93 -0.08
CA VAL A 37 -9.39 -4.70 -0.98
C VAL A 37 -8.79 -6.08 -1.25
N PHE A 38 -7.49 -6.16 -1.58
CA PHE A 38 -6.81 -7.44 -1.80
C PHE A 38 -6.78 -8.31 -0.54
N GLY A 39 -6.59 -7.69 0.63
CA GLY A 39 -6.59 -8.41 1.89
C GLY A 39 -7.96 -8.97 2.24
N LEU A 40 -9.03 -8.19 2.05
CA LEU A 40 -10.41 -8.66 2.23
C LEU A 40 -10.78 -9.77 1.22
N ASP A 41 -10.32 -9.66 -0.01
CA ASP A 41 -10.59 -10.67 -1.04
C ASP A 41 -9.95 -12.02 -0.72
N LYS A 42 -8.83 -12.08 0.02
CA LYS A 42 -8.25 -13.35 0.50
C LYS A 42 -9.15 -14.12 1.48
N PHE A 43 -10.14 -13.46 2.07
CA PHE A 43 -11.16 -14.12 2.89
C PHE A 43 -12.34 -14.63 2.07
N ALA A 44 -12.66 -13.93 0.98
CA ALA A 44 -13.86 -14.17 0.18
C ALA A 44 -13.59 -14.97 -1.10
N ASN A 45 -12.34 -15.02 -1.58
CA ASN A 45 -11.89 -15.61 -2.85
C ASN A 45 -12.77 -15.17 -4.04
N LEU A 46 -13.16 -13.89 -4.12
CA LEU A 46 -14.07 -13.40 -5.17
C LEU A 46 -13.32 -13.05 -6.47
N LEU A 47 -12.12 -12.47 -6.37
CA LEU A 47 -11.33 -12.14 -7.56
C LEU A 47 -10.54 -13.36 -8.07
N THR A 48 -10.04 -14.19 -7.16
CA THR A 48 -9.17 -15.35 -7.44
C THR A 48 -9.25 -16.37 -6.31
N ASP A 49 -8.98 -17.64 -6.64
CA ASP A 49 -8.66 -18.69 -5.66
C ASP A 49 -7.25 -18.49 -5.11
N TRP A 50 -7.13 -17.75 -4.00
CA TRP A 50 -5.85 -17.33 -3.44
C TRP A 50 -4.96 -18.49 -2.97
N PRO A 51 -5.47 -19.56 -2.33
CA PRO A 51 -4.66 -20.72 -1.96
C PRO A 51 -3.86 -21.31 -3.14
N GLY A 52 -4.39 -21.25 -4.37
CA GLY A 52 -3.70 -21.72 -5.57
C GLY A 52 -2.45 -20.91 -5.96
N TYR A 53 -2.30 -19.69 -5.44
CA TYR A 53 -1.14 -18.82 -5.66
C TYR A 53 -0.04 -18.97 -4.59
N LEU A 54 -0.30 -19.70 -3.50
CA LEU A 54 0.73 -20.00 -2.51
C LEU A 54 1.75 -20.99 -3.10
N ALA A 55 3.03 -20.66 -2.98
CA ALA A 55 4.09 -21.58 -3.36
C ALA A 55 4.00 -22.86 -2.49
N PRO A 56 4.13 -24.07 -3.06
CA PRO A 56 3.98 -25.33 -2.33
C PRO A 56 4.85 -25.41 -1.07
N TRP A 57 6.07 -24.88 -1.12
CA TRP A 57 6.99 -24.88 0.03
C TRP A 57 6.52 -23.99 1.20
N ILE A 58 5.71 -22.96 0.97
CA ILE A 58 5.13 -22.14 2.06
C ILE A 58 4.02 -22.94 2.75
N ASN A 59 3.22 -23.68 1.98
CA ASN A 59 2.20 -24.58 2.53
C ASN A 59 2.82 -25.71 3.38
N ASP A 60 4.04 -26.13 3.06
CA ASP A 60 4.76 -27.15 3.82
C ASP A 60 5.39 -26.63 5.13
N ILE A 61 5.56 -25.31 5.28
CA ILE A 61 6.15 -24.67 6.47
C ILE A 61 5.07 -24.09 7.40
N VAL A 62 3.97 -23.57 6.84
CA VAL A 62 2.90 -22.97 7.63
C VAL A 62 2.04 -24.07 8.26
N PRO A 63 1.87 -24.10 9.60
CA PRO A 63 0.94 -25.03 10.22
C PRO A 63 -0.50 -24.68 9.78
N GLY A 64 -1.20 -25.65 9.18
CA GLY A 64 -2.58 -25.49 8.71
C GLY A 64 -2.70 -25.70 7.20
N SER A 65 -3.73 -25.10 6.61
CA SER A 65 -3.99 -25.14 5.16
C SER A 65 -3.46 -23.89 4.45
N GLY A 66 -3.30 -23.94 3.13
CA GLY A 66 -2.97 -22.76 2.33
C GLY A 66 -3.98 -21.62 2.47
N GLN A 67 -5.25 -21.94 2.78
CA GLN A 67 -6.26 -20.95 3.07
C GLN A 67 -6.01 -20.22 4.41
N ASP A 68 -5.49 -20.91 5.43
CA ASP A 68 -5.12 -20.29 6.72
C ASP A 68 -3.96 -19.31 6.53
N ALA A 69 -2.98 -19.67 5.70
CA ALA A 69 -1.90 -18.77 5.31
C ALA A 69 -2.44 -17.52 4.60
N MET A 70 -3.40 -17.69 3.69
CA MET A 70 -4.04 -16.56 3.00
C MET A 70 -4.82 -15.63 3.92
N TYR A 71 -5.47 -16.15 4.96
CA TYR A 71 -6.11 -15.30 5.97
C TYR A 71 -5.09 -14.43 6.70
N VAL A 72 -3.95 -14.98 7.11
CA VAL A 72 -2.88 -14.21 7.78
C VAL A 72 -2.33 -13.13 6.84
N ILE A 73 -2.03 -13.48 5.59
CA ILE A 73 -1.56 -12.52 4.58
C ILE A 73 -2.61 -11.43 4.36
N GLY A 74 -3.90 -11.79 4.31
CA GLY A 74 -5.00 -10.86 4.17
C GLY A 74 -5.08 -9.83 5.31
N VAL A 75 -4.90 -10.27 6.56
CA VAL A 75 -4.82 -9.35 7.72
C VAL A 75 -3.63 -8.39 7.56
N ILE A 76 -2.45 -8.89 7.18
CA ILE A 76 -1.25 -8.07 7.01
C ILE A 76 -1.47 -6.98 5.95
N GLU A 77 -2.08 -7.31 4.82
CA GLU A 77 -2.36 -6.35 3.75
C GLU A 77 -3.36 -5.26 4.18
N ILE A 78 -4.41 -5.65 4.92
CA ILE A 78 -5.37 -4.69 5.49
C ILE A 78 -4.66 -3.73 6.45
N VAL A 79 -3.85 -4.26 7.36
CA VAL A 79 -3.08 -3.45 8.33
C VAL A 79 -2.12 -2.51 7.60
N ALA A 80 -1.46 -2.99 6.54
CA ALA A 80 -0.57 -2.15 5.72
C ALA A 80 -1.33 -0.99 5.04
N GLY A 81 -2.49 -1.26 4.44
CA GLY A 81 -3.34 -0.22 3.84
C GLY A 81 -3.82 0.81 4.87
N VAL A 82 -4.23 0.36 6.06
CA VAL A 82 -4.59 1.25 7.19
C VAL A 82 -3.38 2.07 7.64
N ALA A 83 -2.20 1.48 7.72
CA ALA A 83 -0.96 2.18 8.06
C ALA A 83 -0.63 3.28 7.02
N VAL A 84 -0.81 3.01 5.73
CA VAL A 84 -0.65 4.04 4.67
C VAL A 84 -1.66 5.18 4.86
N ALA A 85 -2.91 4.88 5.20
CA ALA A 85 -3.91 5.90 5.48
C ALA A 85 -3.50 6.82 6.65
N LEU A 86 -3.04 6.23 7.77
CA LEU A 86 -2.81 6.97 9.00
C LEU A 86 -1.42 7.61 9.10
N ILE A 87 -0.40 6.93 8.58
CA ILE A 87 1.01 7.30 8.67
C ILE A 87 1.72 7.06 7.32
N PRO A 88 1.31 7.74 6.23
CA PRO A 88 1.71 7.41 4.85
C PRO A 88 3.22 7.34 4.64
N ARG A 89 4.01 8.14 5.37
CA ARG A 89 5.48 8.10 5.32
C ARG A 89 6.04 6.74 5.70
N TYR A 90 5.54 6.13 6.78
CA TYR A 90 6.02 4.85 7.28
C TYR A 90 5.24 3.69 6.68
N GLY A 91 3.92 3.84 6.53
CA GLY A 91 3.07 2.85 5.87
C GLY A 91 3.56 2.51 4.46
N ALA A 92 3.92 3.52 3.67
CA ALA A 92 4.43 3.29 2.32
C ALA A 92 5.80 2.58 2.30
N LEU A 93 6.65 2.79 3.30
CA LEU A 93 7.91 2.04 3.44
C LEU A 93 7.67 0.58 3.81
N ILE A 94 6.67 0.30 4.66
CA ILE A 94 6.27 -1.07 4.99
C ILE A 94 5.78 -1.78 3.74
N VAL A 95 4.90 -1.14 2.96
CA VAL A 95 4.42 -1.68 1.67
C VAL A 95 5.59 -1.90 0.70
N ALA A 96 6.53 -0.97 0.60
CA ALA A 96 7.70 -1.12 -0.27
C ALA A 96 8.58 -2.30 0.14
N ALA A 97 8.80 -2.51 1.44
CA ALA A 97 9.55 -3.66 1.96
C ALA A 97 8.82 -4.99 1.68
N TRP A 98 7.50 -5.00 1.83
CA TRP A 98 6.66 -6.16 1.50
C TRP A 98 6.73 -6.51 0.02
N LEU A 99 6.58 -5.53 -0.87
CA LEU A 99 6.72 -5.69 -2.32
C LEU A 99 8.13 -6.17 -2.69
N ALA A 100 9.18 -5.68 -2.02
CA ALA A 100 10.53 -6.16 -2.26
C ALA A 100 10.66 -7.66 -1.95
N GLY A 101 10.06 -8.12 -0.86
CA GLY A 101 9.99 -9.55 -0.52
C GLY A 101 9.28 -10.38 -1.58
N ILE A 102 8.11 -9.91 -2.06
CA ILE A 102 7.36 -10.56 -3.15
C ILE A 102 8.20 -10.64 -4.41
N ILE A 103 8.81 -9.52 -4.83
CA ILE A 103 9.65 -9.45 -6.04
C ILE A 103 10.81 -10.44 -5.93
N LEU A 104 11.54 -10.45 -4.81
CA LEU A 104 12.65 -11.39 -4.61
C LEU A 104 12.18 -12.84 -4.71
N ASN A 105 11.04 -13.18 -4.13
CA ASN A 105 10.45 -14.51 -4.27
C ASN A 105 10.12 -14.84 -5.74
N LEU A 106 9.48 -13.92 -6.47
CA LEU A 106 9.12 -14.12 -7.88
C LEU A 106 10.35 -14.29 -8.78
N LEU A 107 11.44 -13.56 -8.51
CA LEU A 107 12.70 -13.69 -9.27
C LEU A 107 13.36 -15.06 -9.10
N THR A 108 13.04 -15.81 -8.04
CA THR A 108 13.53 -17.18 -7.82
C THR A 108 12.70 -18.24 -8.55
N LEU A 109 11.49 -17.89 -9.03
CA LEU A 109 10.58 -18.78 -9.75
C LEU A 109 10.65 -18.49 -11.25
N SER A 110 10.91 -19.51 -12.07
CA SER A 110 10.91 -19.34 -13.53
C SER A 110 9.49 -19.04 -14.04
N GLY A 111 9.37 -18.03 -14.90
CA GLY A 111 8.10 -17.66 -15.55
C GLY A 111 7.34 -16.47 -14.97
N PHE A 112 7.84 -15.83 -13.91
CA PHE A 112 7.16 -14.69 -13.24
C PHE A 112 7.90 -13.34 -13.37
N TYR A 113 8.84 -13.21 -14.30
CA TYR A 113 9.67 -12.00 -14.44
C TYR A 113 8.87 -10.76 -14.86
N ASP A 114 7.80 -10.94 -15.62
CA ASP A 114 6.86 -9.89 -16.00
C ASP A 114 6.08 -9.35 -14.79
N VAL A 115 5.62 -10.24 -13.91
CA VAL A 115 4.98 -9.88 -12.64
C VAL A 115 5.96 -9.17 -11.73
N ALA A 116 7.19 -9.68 -11.59
CA ALA A 116 8.24 -9.05 -10.80
C ALA A 116 8.56 -7.62 -11.27
N LEU A 117 8.60 -7.38 -12.59
CA LEU A 117 8.84 -6.05 -13.16
C LEU A 117 7.68 -5.08 -12.85
N ARG A 118 6.42 -5.54 -12.94
CA ARG A 118 5.26 -4.74 -12.56
C ARG A 118 5.30 -4.36 -11.09
N ASP A 119 5.59 -5.31 -10.22
CA ASP A 119 5.66 -5.09 -8.77
C ASP A 119 6.83 -4.18 -8.41
N PHE A 120 7.93 -4.23 -9.16
CA PHE A 120 9.01 -3.24 -9.02
C PHE A 120 8.52 -1.81 -9.31
N GLY A 121 7.65 -1.62 -10.31
CA GLY A 121 6.99 -0.35 -10.54
C GLY A 121 6.14 0.13 -9.35
N LEU A 122 5.38 -0.79 -8.73
CA LEU A 122 4.61 -0.50 -7.51
C LEU A 122 5.53 -0.17 -6.32
N LEU A 123 6.66 -0.86 -6.18
CA LEU A 123 7.65 -0.58 -5.14
C LEU A 123 8.21 0.83 -5.30
N VAL A 124 8.60 1.23 -6.51
CA VAL A 124 9.10 2.58 -6.78
C VAL A 124 8.02 3.63 -6.50
N ALA A 125 6.76 3.37 -6.87
CA ALA A 125 5.64 4.25 -6.56
C ALA A 125 5.39 4.38 -5.05
N ALA A 126 5.54 3.30 -4.27
CA ALA A 126 5.46 3.33 -2.81
C ALA A 126 6.60 4.16 -2.20
N LEU A 127 7.83 4.05 -2.73
CA LEU A 127 8.95 4.91 -2.30
C LEU A 127 8.69 6.38 -2.65
N ALA A 128 8.10 6.67 -3.81
CA ALA A 128 7.69 8.03 -4.18
C ALA A 128 6.63 8.57 -3.22
N LEU A 129 5.64 7.76 -2.83
CA LEU A 129 4.66 8.13 -1.81
C LEU A 129 5.33 8.44 -0.47
N ALA A 130 6.26 7.59 -0.01
CA ALA A 130 6.99 7.81 1.24
C ALA A 130 7.77 9.14 1.21
N ARG A 131 8.35 9.51 0.06
CA ARG A 131 9.05 10.79 -0.14
C ARG A 131 8.10 11.98 -0.17
N LEU A 132 6.97 11.90 -0.87
CA LEU A 132 5.98 12.97 -0.89
C LEU A 132 5.36 13.18 0.50
N ALA A 133 5.16 12.10 1.26
CA ALA A 133 4.62 12.15 2.61
C ALA A 133 5.51 12.92 3.60
N THR A 134 6.82 13.13 3.34
CA THR A 134 7.64 13.97 4.21
C THR A 134 7.23 15.45 4.16
N LYS A 135 6.67 15.89 3.03
CA LYS A 135 6.21 17.26 2.81
C LYS A 135 4.72 17.44 3.10
N TYR A 136 3.90 16.47 2.69
CA TYR A 136 2.44 16.62 2.64
C TYR A 136 1.67 15.84 3.73
N ALA A 137 2.31 14.95 4.50
CA ALA A 137 1.61 14.26 5.58
C ALA A 137 1.30 15.24 6.72
N PRO A 138 0.11 15.15 7.35
CA PRO A 138 -0.24 15.99 8.49
C PRO A 138 0.78 15.79 9.63
N ALA A 139 1.36 16.88 10.12
CA ALA A 139 2.14 16.82 11.36
C ALA A 139 1.21 16.30 12.47
N ARG A 140 1.59 15.17 13.09
CA ARG A 140 0.90 14.70 14.31
C ARG A 140 1.16 15.78 15.37
N HIS A 141 0.17 16.63 15.61
CA HIS A 141 0.20 17.54 16.73
C HIS A 141 0.07 16.67 17.98
N GLY A 142 1.21 16.39 18.62
CA GLY A 142 1.23 15.83 19.97
C GLY A 142 0.61 16.86 20.89
N SER A 143 -0.45 16.46 21.60
CA SER A 143 -1.07 17.21 22.69
C SER A 143 -0.17 17.22 23.92
#